data_AF-A0A7R8ZEN9-F1
#
_entry.id   AF-A0A7R8ZEN9-F1
#
_cell.length_a   1.000
_cell.length_b   1.000
_cell.length_c   1.000
_cell.angle_alpha   90.00
_cell.angle_beta   90.00
_cell.angle_gamma   90.00
#
_symmetry.space_group_name_H-M   'P 1'
#
loop_
_entity.id
_entity.type
_entity.pdbx_description
1 polymer ?
#
loop_
_entity_poly.entity_id
_entity_poly.type
_entity_poly.pdbx_seq_one_letter_code
_entity_poly.pdbx_strand_id
1 'polypeptide(L)'
;MSGAACTIVSGISGQLAVLHNETFFNESLRLCRMLPGALRAYCDSIVQTLEPIFTDSELMKTFTPDIFCYAIGICYAEKSFCYLFPKPPGNFYLNIQDFKRAAHVAYKQRNSSLVDVNEKLASFKFDICKLPGFSVICDTFNKSYTTLQPSVDFDGDYFSIYEAARGSHWRGRDCADWNDDIYPGRLPVSEDIHKDSNCNGIFGTNPDTGEAYETELCNGTVSRGVIYLGDSVGAHFHMPEAWFNPRLISSVACLLGLAMPLSGIEPRTLNSVERQATK
;
A
#
# COMPACT_ATOMS: atom_id res chain seq x y z
N MET A 1 -3.10 10.89 -9.76
CA MET A 1 -2.00 10.56 -8.83
C MET A 1 -1.50 11.86 -8.23
N SER A 2 -1.43 11.95 -6.90
CA SER A 2 -1.31 13.19 -6.14
C SER A 2 0.09 13.81 -6.28
N GLY A 3 0.18 15.12 -6.51
CA GLY A 3 1.44 15.84 -6.65
C GLY A 3 2.45 15.62 -5.50
N ALA A 4 1.94 15.30 -4.31
CA ALA A 4 2.75 14.92 -3.16
C ALA A 4 3.63 13.69 -3.44
N ALA A 5 3.09 12.66 -4.08
CA ALA A 5 3.85 11.45 -4.40
C ALA A 5 5.02 11.74 -5.35
N CYS A 6 4.79 12.53 -6.40
CA CYS A 6 5.86 12.93 -7.32
C CYS A 6 6.97 13.71 -6.60
N THR A 7 6.57 14.66 -5.75
CA THR A 7 7.51 15.53 -5.01
C THR A 7 8.35 14.72 -4.02
N ILE A 8 7.74 13.78 -3.29
CA ILE A 8 8.44 12.90 -2.35
C ILE A 8 9.38 11.96 -3.09
N VAL A 9 8.90 11.26 -4.12
CA VAL A 9 9.70 10.28 -4.87
C VAL A 9 10.90 10.95 -5.53
N SER A 10 10.69 12.06 -6.24
CA SER A 10 11.81 12.80 -6.87
C SER A 10 12.77 13.41 -5.83
N GLY A 11 12.27 13.84 -4.67
CA GLY A 11 13.09 14.27 -3.55
C GLY A 11 13.97 13.17 -2.97
N ILE A 12 13.43 11.96 -2.82
CA ILE A 12 14.17 10.78 -2.37
C ILE A 12 15.20 10.36 -3.43
N SER A 13 14.82 10.28 -4.70
CA SER A 13 15.74 9.98 -5.80
C SER A 13 16.93 10.94 -5.82
N GLY A 14 16.69 12.23 -5.64
CA GLY A 14 17.75 13.25 -5.60
C GLY A 14 18.70 13.08 -4.42
N GLN A 15 18.17 12.79 -3.23
CA GLN A 15 19.01 12.55 -2.05
C GLN A 15 19.84 11.27 -2.18
N LEU A 16 19.26 10.20 -2.71
CA LEU A 16 19.97 8.94 -2.97
C LEU A 16 21.08 9.12 -4.02
N ALA A 17 20.83 9.89 -5.07
CA ALA A 17 21.82 10.19 -6.09
C ALA A 17 23.06 10.89 -5.50
N VAL A 18 22.85 11.82 -4.57
CA VAL A 18 23.93 12.47 -3.81
C VAL A 18 24.65 11.47 -2.90
N LEU A 19 23.92 10.65 -2.15
CA LEU A 19 24.51 9.67 -1.23
C LEU A 19 25.35 8.60 -1.93
N HIS A 20 24.91 8.16 -3.11
CA HIS A 20 25.59 7.14 -3.90
C HIS A 20 26.62 7.71 -4.89
N ASN A 21 26.75 9.03 -4.97
CA ASN A 21 27.58 9.72 -5.96
C ASN A 21 27.26 9.25 -7.39
N GLU A 22 25.97 9.22 -7.71
CA GLU A 22 25.43 8.72 -8.97
C GLU A 22 24.49 9.76 -9.61
N THR A 23 24.15 9.59 -10.89
CA THR A 23 23.22 10.49 -11.58
C THR A 23 21.79 10.25 -11.11
N PHE A 24 20.98 11.32 -11.13
CA PHE A 24 19.56 11.24 -10.80
C PHE A 24 18.81 10.17 -11.62
N PHE A 25 19.16 10.05 -12.90
CA PHE A 25 18.60 9.06 -13.82
C PHE A 25 18.92 7.62 -13.38
N ASN A 26 20.19 7.30 -13.15
CA ASN A 26 20.61 5.95 -12.76
C ASN A 26 20.04 5.56 -11.40
N GLU A 27 20.00 6.49 -10.45
CA GLU A 27 19.41 6.22 -9.14
C GLU A 27 17.89 6.02 -9.23
N SER A 28 17.21 6.76 -10.10
CA SER A 28 15.77 6.54 -10.36
C SER A 28 15.51 5.14 -10.94
N LEU A 29 16.37 4.65 -11.84
CA LEU A 29 16.30 3.26 -12.33
C LEU A 29 16.62 2.25 -11.22
N ARG A 30 17.54 2.57 -10.31
CA ARG A 30 17.85 1.72 -9.16
C ARG A 30 16.64 1.58 -8.23
N LEU A 31 15.91 2.66 -7.98
CA LEU A 31 14.64 2.63 -7.25
C LEU A 31 13.58 1.79 -7.96
N CYS A 32 13.46 1.88 -9.30
CA CYS A 32 12.55 1.02 -10.05
C CYS A 32 12.85 -0.48 -9.87
N ARG A 33 14.12 -0.86 -9.72
CA ARG A 33 14.52 -2.26 -9.48
C ARG A 33 14.08 -2.81 -8.12
N MET A 34 13.73 -1.94 -7.18
CA MET A 34 13.17 -2.35 -5.89
C MET A 34 11.70 -2.75 -5.98
N LEU A 35 11.02 -2.41 -7.09
CA LEU A 35 9.63 -2.79 -7.32
C LEU A 35 9.52 -4.19 -7.94
N PRO A 36 8.45 -4.96 -7.63
CA PRO A 36 8.24 -6.28 -8.20
C PRO A 36 7.59 -6.25 -9.61
N GLY A 37 7.97 -7.23 -10.45
CA GLY A 37 7.24 -7.61 -11.66
C GLY A 37 6.89 -6.46 -12.61
N ALA A 38 5.60 -6.32 -12.93
CA ALA A 38 5.09 -5.32 -13.86
C ALA A 38 5.25 -3.87 -13.36
N LEU A 39 5.30 -3.64 -12.04
CA LEU A 39 5.54 -2.31 -11.47
C LEU A 39 6.92 -1.78 -11.86
N ARG A 40 7.93 -2.65 -11.81
CA ARG A 40 9.29 -2.31 -12.24
C ARG A 40 9.33 -1.92 -13.71
N ALA A 41 8.75 -2.74 -14.60
CA ALA A 41 8.76 -2.47 -16.04
C ALA A 41 8.07 -1.14 -16.38
N TYR A 42 6.98 -0.83 -15.69
CA TYR A 42 6.29 0.45 -15.83
C TYR A 42 7.12 1.62 -15.30
N CYS A 43 7.72 1.48 -14.12
CA CYS A 43 8.63 2.47 -13.55
C CYS A 43 9.82 2.74 -14.48
N ASP A 44 10.47 1.68 -14.97
CA ASP A 44 11.58 1.76 -15.91
C ASP A 44 11.17 2.54 -17.17
N SER A 45 9.96 2.29 -17.71
CA SER A 45 9.43 2.97 -18.89
C SER A 45 9.23 4.48 -18.67
N ILE A 46 8.72 4.88 -17.49
CA ILE A 46 8.58 6.30 -17.12
C ILE A 46 9.96 6.94 -17.02
N VAL A 47 10.87 6.33 -16.25
CA VAL A 47 12.21 6.89 -16.00
C VAL A 47 12.98 7.03 -17.32
N GLN A 48 12.89 6.04 -18.22
CA GLN A 48 13.48 6.12 -19.56
C GLN A 48 12.87 7.24 -20.41
N THR A 49 11.56 7.47 -20.32
CA THR A 49 10.91 8.60 -21.03
C THR A 49 11.43 9.94 -20.52
N LEU A 50 11.75 10.03 -19.24
CA LEU A 50 12.28 11.22 -18.58
C LEU A 50 13.81 11.36 -18.69
N GLU A 51 14.51 10.38 -19.27
CA GLU A 51 15.96 10.41 -19.43
C GLU A 51 16.48 11.72 -20.05
N PRO A 52 15.89 12.27 -21.15
CA PRO A 52 16.37 13.51 -21.75
C PRO A 52 16.32 14.70 -20.78
N ILE A 53 15.41 14.67 -19.80
CA ILE A 53 15.26 15.72 -18.79
C ILE A 53 16.29 15.52 -17.67
N PHE A 54 16.44 14.29 -17.17
CA PHE A 54 17.33 13.97 -16.04
C PHE A 54 18.82 14.00 -16.39
N THR A 55 19.15 13.95 -17.68
CA THR A 55 20.54 13.99 -18.17
C THR A 55 20.96 15.36 -18.71
N ASP A 56 20.03 16.31 -18.81
CA ASP A 56 20.30 17.67 -19.29
C ASP A 56 20.87 18.55 -18.17
N SER A 57 22.10 19.02 -18.34
CA SER A 57 22.80 19.81 -17.33
C SER A 57 22.17 21.16 -17.03
N GLU A 58 21.48 21.79 -17.99
CA GLU A 58 20.84 23.09 -17.79
C GLU A 58 19.54 22.94 -16.99
N LEU A 59 18.74 21.92 -17.30
CA LEU A 59 17.55 21.56 -16.54
C LEU A 59 17.91 21.24 -15.09
N MET A 60 18.99 20.50 -14.86
CA MET A 60 19.41 20.13 -13.51
C MET A 60 19.85 21.32 -12.64
N LYS A 61 20.21 22.49 -13.20
CA LYS A 61 20.53 23.70 -12.41
C LYS A 61 19.32 24.34 -11.74
N THR A 62 18.15 24.21 -12.34
CA THR A 62 16.88 24.77 -11.85
C THR A 62 15.95 23.70 -11.28
N PHE A 63 16.38 22.44 -11.34
CA PHE A 63 15.62 21.30 -10.86
C PHE A 63 15.39 21.39 -9.34
N THR A 64 14.11 21.39 -8.98
CA THR A 64 13.65 20.99 -7.65
C THR A 64 12.52 19.99 -7.86
N PRO A 65 12.32 19.04 -6.94
CA PRO A 65 11.18 18.13 -6.99
C PRO A 65 9.84 18.83 -7.25
N ASP A 66 9.61 19.98 -6.62
CA ASP A 66 8.39 20.77 -6.80
C ASP A 66 8.26 21.29 -8.24
N ILE A 67 9.29 21.99 -8.76
CA ILE A 67 9.27 22.55 -10.12
C ILE A 67 9.10 21.43 -11.15
N PHE A 68 9.86 20.35 -11.00
CA PHE A 68 9.78 19.20 -11.88
C PHE A 68 8.35 18.67 -11.95
N CYS A 69 7.74 18.38 -10.80
CA CYS A 69 6.40 17.80 -10.74
C CYS A 69 5.29 18.71 -11.28
N TYR A 70 5.41 20.04 -11.12
CA TYR A 70 4.52 21.00 -11.80
C TYR A 70 4.77 21.06 -13.30
N ALA A 71 6.04 21.09 -13.72
CA ALA A 71 6.41 21.24 -15.12
C ALA A 71 5.98 20.03 -15.97
N ILE A 72 6.05 18.82 -15.40
CA ILE A 72 5.58 17.60 -16.07
C ILE A 72 4.07 17.35 -15.96
N GLY A 73 3.33 18.28 -15.34
CA GLY A 73 1.87 18.23 -15.24
C GLY A 73 1.30 17.23 -14.22
N ILE A 74 2.12 16.70 -13.30
CA ILE A 74 1.62 15.83 -12.21
C ILE A 74 1.04 16.68 -11.07
N CYS A 75 1.72 17.77 -10.71
CA CYS A 75 1.20 18.77 -9.78
C CYS A 75 0.40 19.84 -10.53
N TYR A 76 -0.72 20.27 -9.96
CA TYR A 76 -1.53 21.38 -10.46
C TYR A 76 -1.80 22.37 -9.33
N ALA A 77 -1.78 23.67 -9.67
CA ALA A 77 -2.03 24.75 -8.74
C ALA A 77 -3.45 25.26 -8.97
N GLU A 78 -4.37 24.98 -8.05
CA GLU A 78 -5.74 25.50 -8.13
C GLU A 78 -5.80 26.95 -7.63
N LYS A 79 -5.23 27.23 -6.47
CA LYS A 79 -5.23 28.56 -5.83
C LYS A 79 -3.82 29.13 -5.68
N SER A 80 -2.87 28.29 -5.30
CA SER A 80 -1.48 28.68 -5.07
C SER A 80 -0.55 27.50 -5.33
N PHE A 81 0.72 27.80 -5.59
CA PHE A 81 1.76 26.79 -5.66
C PHE A 81 2.15 26.29 -4.27
N CYS A 82 2.29 24.98 -4.13
CA CYS A 82 2.88 24.33 -2.97
C CYS A 82 4.33 23.97 -3.29
N TYR A 83 5.23 24.09 -2.33
CA TYR A 83 6.64 23.71 -2.53
C TYR A 83 7.17 23.17 -1.20
N LEU A 84 7.79 22.00 -1.26
CA LEU A 84 8.41 21.33 -0.12
C LEU A 84 9.91 21.66 -0.03
N PHE A 85 10.55 21.93 -1.16
CA PHE A 85 11.98 22.18 -1.27
C PHE A 85 12.29 23.69 -1.34
N PRO A 86 13.52 24.09 -0.99
CA PRO A 86 13.95 25.48 -1.14
C PRO A 86 13.74 25.98 -2.57
N LYS A 87 13.09 27.14 -2.70
CA LYS A 87 12.83 27.71 -4.02
C LYS A 87 14.14 28.15 -4.67
N PRO A 88 14.31 27.92 -5.98
CA PRO A 88 15.36 28.60 -6.71
C PRO A 88 15.05 30.12 -6.76
N PRO A 89 16.08 30.95 -7.00
CA PRO A 89 15.90 32.38 -7.15
C PRO A 89 14.88 32.71 -8.27
N GLY A 90 14.23 33.87 -8.13
CA GLY A 90 13.26 34.36 -9.12
C GLY A 90 11.82 33.94 -8.85
N ASN A 91 10.98 34.07 -9.88
CA ASN A 91 9.55 33.79 -9.78
C ASN A 91 9.27 32.30 -10.04
N PHE A 92 8.63 31.63 -9.08
CA PHE A 92 8.36 30.19 -9.14
C PHE A 92 7.53 29.77 -10.37
N TYR A 93 6.53 30.57 -10.76
CA TYR A 93 5.72 30.29 -11.95
C TYR A 93 6.56 30.36 -13.23
N LEU A 94 7.43 31.38 -13.35
CA LEU A 94 8.32 31.50 -14.50
C LEU A 94 9.30 30.33 -14.56
N ASN A 95 9.87 29.93 -13.41
CA ASN A 95 10.76 28.78 -13.33
C ASN A 95 10.08 27.48 -13.81
N ILE A 96 8.79 27.27 -13.47
CA ILE A 96 8.02 26.14 -14.00
C ILE A 96 7.86 26.24 -15.52
N GLN A 97 7.49 27.42 -16.05
CA GLN A 97 7.29 27.59 -17.50
C GLN A 97 8.59 27.40 -18.30
N ASP A 98 9.70 27.91 -17.78
CA ASP A 98 11.00 27.79 -18.42
C ASP A 98 11.50 26.34 -18.36
N PHE A 99 11.35 25.66 -17.22
CA PHE A 99 11.64 24.24 -17.11
C PHE A 99 10.79 23.41 -18.07
N LYS A 100 9.48 23.67 -18.15
CA LYS A 100 8.56 22.98 -19.08
C LYS A 100 8.99 23.15 -20.53
N ARG A 101 9.37 24.38 -20.93
CA ARG A 101 9.85 24.67 -22.29
C ARG A 101 11.15 23.93 -22.59
N ALA A 102 12.12 23.98 -21.69
CA ALA A 102 13.41 23.31 -21.85
C ALA A 102 13.25 21.78 -21.87
N ALA A 103 12.41 21.21 -21.01
CA ALA A 103 12.08 19.79 -21.01
C ALA A 103 11.45 19.33 -22.33
N HIS A 104 10.52 20.11 -22.89
CA HIS A 104 9.94 19.83 -24.20
C HIS A 104 11.01 19.82 -25.30
N VAL A 105 11.93 20.78 -25.29
CA VAL A 105 13.03 20.86 -26.27
C VAL A 105 13.97 19.67 -26.14
N ALA A 106 14.43 19.35 -24.94
CA ALA A 106 15.33 18.22 -24.67
C ALA A 106 14.70 16.89 -25.13
N TYR A 107 13.42 16.69 -24.81
CA TYR A 107 12.68 15.50 -25.23
C TYR A 107 12.52 15.40 -26.75
N LYS A 108 12.12 16.49 -27.41
CA LYS A 108 11.92 16.55 -28.87
C LYS A 108 13.22 16.27 -29.63
N GLN A 109 14.32 16.86 -29.21
CA GLN A 109 15.62 16.68 -29.85
C GLN A 109 16.09 15.23 -29.81
N ARG A 110 15.89 14.53 -28.68
CA ARG A 110 16.38 13.16 -28.51
C ARG A 110 15.50 12.10 -29.17
N ASN A 111 14.19 12.32 -29.21
CA ASN A 111 13.24 11.30 -29.67
C ASN A 111 12.71 11.52 -31.10
N SER A 112 13.15 12.56 -31.81
CA SER A 112 12.67 12.92 -33.16
C SER A 112 11.13 12.93 -33.26
N SER A 113 10.46 13.25 -32.16
CA SER A 113 9.01 13.12 -32.00
C SER A 113 8.34 14.49 -31.96
N LEU A 114 7.15 14.59 -32.55
CA LEU A 114 6.29 15.78 -32.42
C LEU A 114 5.46 15.76 -31.12
N VAL A 115 5.46 14.64 -30.38
CA VAL A 115 4.65 14.44 -29.18
C VAL A 115 5.27 15.17 -27.99
N ASP A 116 4.48 15.95 -27.28
CA ASP A 116 4.89 16.65 -26.07
C ASP A 116 5.23 15.65 -24.96
N VAL A 117 6.25 15.94 -24.14
CA VAL A 117 6.65 15.04 -23.04
C VAL A 117 5.51 14.84 -22.04
N ASN A 118 4.67 15.84 -21.78
CA ASN A 118 3.53 15.69 -20.88
C ASN A 118 2.44 14.84 -21.52
N GLU A 119 2.24 14.95 -22.82
CA GLU A 119 1.32 14.07 -23.56
C GLU A 119 1.81 12.62 -23.53
N LYS A 120 3.11 12.39 -23.72
CA LYS A 120 3.70 11.06 -23.56
C LYS A 120 3.55 10.55 -22.12
N LEU A 121 3.79 11.40 -21.12
CA LEU A 121 3.61 11.01 -19.71
C LEU A 121 2.15 10.71 -19.37
N ALA A 122 1.21 11.53 -19.87
CA ALA A 122 -0.22 11.29 -19.74
C ALA A 122 -0.67 10.01 -20.48
N SER A 123 0.06 9.61 -21.54
CA SER A 123 -0.19 8.36 -22.26
C SER A 123 0.16 7.11 -21.44
N PHE A 124 1.00 7.25 -20.40
CA PHE A 124 1.19 6.21 -19.40
C PHE A 124 -0.05 6.12 -18.49
N LYS A 125 -1.18 5.70 -19.06
CA LYS A 125 -2.38 5.33 -18.31
C LYS A 125 -2.06 4.08 -17.52
N PHE A 126 -1.67 4.27 -16.27
CA PHE A 126 -1.40 3.17 -15.37
C PHE A 126 -2.55 2.98 -14.42
N ASP A 127 -3.28 1.93 -14.71
CA ASP A 127 -4.25 1.37 -13.82
C ASP A 127 -3.60 0.17 -13.13
N ILE A 128 -3.13 0.40 -11.90
CA ILE A 128 -2.49 -0.65 -11.12
C ILE A 128 -3.40 -1.88 -10.97
N CYS A 129 -4.71 -1.69 -10.96
CA CYS A 129 -5.70 -2.76 -10.81
C CYS A 129 -5.85 -3.63 -12.06
N LYS A 130 -5.38 -3.16 -13.22
CA LYS A 130 -5.34 -3.96 -14.46
C LYS A 130 -4.09 -4.82 -14.58
N LEU A 131 -3.13 -4.67 -13.69
CA LEU A 131 -1.94 -5.52 -13.70
C LEU A 131 -2.27 -6.93 -13.18
N PRO A 132 -1.70 -7.99 -13.81
CA PRO A 132 -1.80 -9.34 -13.28
C PRO A 132 -1.32 -9.40 -11.82
N GLY A 133 -2.15 -9.97 -10.94
CA GLY A 133 -1.87 -10.08 -9.49
C GLY A 133 -2.31 -8.88 -8.64
N PHE A 134 -2.58 -7.71 -9.24
CA PHE A 134 -3.03 -6.52 -8.52
C PHE A 134 -4.55 -6.31 -8.53
N SER A 135 -5.30 -6.97 -9.41
CA SER A 135 -6.77 -6.93 -9.40
C SER A 135 -7.32 -7.42 -8.06
N VAL A 136 -6.81 -8.55 -7.56
CA VAL A 136 -7.16 -9.11 -6.24
C VAL A 136 -6.85 -8.13 -5.12
N ILE A 137 -5.71 -7.45 -5.20
CA ILE A 137 -5.29 -6.43 -4.24
C ILE A 137 -6.27 -5.25 -4.28
N CYS A 138 -6.62 -4.76 -5.47
CA CYS A 138 -7.57 -3.66 -5.60
C CYS A 138 -8.98 -4.02 -5.11
N ASP A 139 -9.47 -5.23 -5.39
CA ASP A 139 -10.75 -5.70 -4.87
C ASP A 139 -10.72 -5.80 -3.34
N THR A 140 -9.61 -6.29 -2.79
CA THR A 140 -9.32 -6.32 -1.34
C THR A 140 -9.37 -4.92 -0.74
N PHE A 141 -8.70 -3.94 -1.36
CA PHE A 141 -8.73 -2.54 -0.94
C PHE A 141 -10.15 -1.96 -1.02
N ASN A 142 -10.89 -2.24 -2.10
CA ASN A 142 -12.24 -1.72 -2.25
C ASN A 142 -13.17 -2.25 -1.15
N LYS A 143 -13.13 -3.55 -0.85
CA LYS A 143 -13.88 -4.12 0.28
C LYS A 143 -13.44 -3.53 1.63
N SER A 144 -12.12 -3.50 1.86
CA SER A 144 -11.56 -3.08 3.16
C SER A 144 -11.77 -1.60 3.49
N TYR A 145 -11.68 -0.73 2.49
CA TYR A 145 -11.67 0.72 2.69
C TYR A 145 -13.00 1.38 2.32
N THR A 146 -13.72 0.85 1.31
CA THR A 146 -15.00 1.43 0.90
C THR A 146 -16.17 0.82 1.66
N THR A 147 -16.22 -0.52 1.76
CA THR A 147 -17.35 -1.21 2.41
C THR A 147 -17.08 -1.57 3.87
N LEU A 148 -15.85 -1.33 4.36
CA LEU A 148 -15.41 -1.62 5.74
C LEU A 148 -15.59 -3.10 6.14
N GLN A 149 -15.51 -4.00 5.16
CA GLN A 149 -15.66 -5.45 5.34
C GLN A 149 -14.30 -6.15 5.19
N PRO A 150 -14.11 -7.29 5.89
CA PRO A 150 -12.99 -8.18 5.61
C PRO A 150 -12.97 -8.60 4.14
N SER A 151 -11.77 -8.75 3.58
CA SER A 151 -11.62 -9.19 2.19
C SER A 151 -11.98 -10.66 1.97
N VAL A 152 -11.77 -11.48 3.01
CA VAL A 152 -12.08 -12.91 3.09
C VAL A 152 -13.03 -13.11 4.26
N ASP A 153 -14.25 -13.51 3.97
CA ASP A 153 -15.37 -13.73 4.89
C ASP A 153 -16.42 -14.48 4.06
N PHE A 154 -16.53 -15.79 4.28
CA PHE A 154 -17.35 -16.68 3.43
C PHE A 154 -18.78 -16.85 3.96
N ASP A 155 -19.00 -16.68 5.25
CA ASP A 155 -20.31 -16.83 5.88
C ASP A 155 -21.01 -15.48 6.16
N GLY A 156 -20.30 -14.36 6.06
CA GLY A 156 -20.85 -13.01 6.13
C GLY A 156 -21.02 -12.50 7.56
N ASP A 157 -20.30 -13.07 8.53
CA ASP A 157 -20.34 -12.67 9.94
C ASP A 157 -19.45 -11.46 10.29
N TYR A 158 -18.70 -10.95 9.28
CA TYR A 158 -17.75 -9.84 9.36
C TYR A 158 -16.46 -10.10 10.15
N PHE A 159 -16.19 -11.33 10.54
CA PHE A 159 -14.92 -11.79 11.06
C PHE A 159 -14.14 -12.49 9.94
N SER A 160 -12.87 -12.84 10.21
CA SER A 160 -12.02 -13.40 9.17
C SER A 160 -10.93 -14.27 9.76
N ILE A 161 -10.57 -15.31 9.02
CA ILE A 161 -9.37 -16.13 9.28
C ILE A 161 -8.07 -15.44 8.85
N TYR A 162 -8.17 -14.35 8.09
CA TYR A 162 -7.07 -13.61 7.50
C TYR A 162 -6.72 -12.39 8.34
N GLU A 163 -5.44 -12.02 8.45
CA GLU A 163 -5.00 -10.94 9.36
C GLU A 163 -5.23 -9.53 8.82
N ALA A 164 -4.73 -9.23 7.62
CA ALA A 164 -4.81 -7.89 7.03
C ALA A 164 -6.19 -7.62 6.41
N ALA A 165 -6.32 -6.52 5.66
CA ALA A 165 -7.51 -6.22 4.85
C ALA A 165 -8.85 -6.34 5.61
N ARG A 166 -8.95 -5.66 6.76
CA ARG A 166 -10.10 -5.67 7.69
C ARG A 166 -10.40 -7.02 8.37
N GLY A 167 -9.48 -7.99 8.31
CA GLY A 167 -9.60 -9.25 9.03
C GLY A 167 -9.16 -9.19 10.51
N SER A 168 -8.46 -10.21 11.00
CA SER A 168 -8.20 -10.44 12.43
C SER A 168 -7.19 -9.47 13.09
N HIS A 169 -6.50 -8.61 12.33
CA HIS A 169 -5.83 -7.44 12.93
C HIS A 169 -6.82 -6.37 13.39
N TRP A 170 -8.07 -6.41 12.91
CA TRP A 170 -9.11 -5.43 13.22
C TRP A 170 -10.18 -5.96 14.17
N ARG A 171 -10.41 -7.27 14.18
CA ARG A 171 -11.40 -7.97 15.02
C ARG A 171 -10.83 -9.29 15.55
N GLY A 172 -11.54 -9.99 16.42
CA GLY A 172 -11.15 -11.36 16.79
C GLY A 172 -11.01 -12.24 15.54
N ARG A 173 -10.10 -13.21 15.57
CA ARG A 173 -9.98 -14.18 14.48
C ARG A 173 -11.19 -15.10 14.50
N ASP A 174 -11.78 -15.32 13.34
CA ASP A 174 -12.82 -16.31 13.19
C ASP A 174 -12.24 -17.74 13.23
N CYS A 175 -12.90 -18.61 14.00
CA CYS A 175 -12.55 -20.00 14.18
C CYS A 175 -13.30 -20.94 13.22
N ALA A 176 -14.35 -20.49 12.52
CA ALA A 176 -15.10 -21.29 11.55
C ALA A 176 -15.79 -20.47 10.43
N ASP A 177 -15.00 -19.98 9.47
CA ASP A 177 -15.36 -19.14 8.29
C ASP A 177 -16.23 -19.84 7.23
N TRP A 178 -17.17 -20.65 7.67
CA TRP A 178 -18.20 -21.30 6.84
C TRP A 178 -19.52 -21.40 7.61
N ASN A 179 -19.60 -20.76 8.78
CA ASN A 179 -20.70 -20.86 9.71
C ASN A 179 -20.85 -19.52 10.44
N ASP A 180 -21.80 -18.71 9.98
CA ASP A 180 -22.12 -17.38 10.51
C ASP A 180 -22.63 -17.40 11.96
N ASP A 181 -22.88 -18.59 12.50
CA ASP A 181 -23.22 -18.79 13.89
C ASP A 181 -21.99 -18.98 14.81
N ILE A 182 -20.76 -18.85 14.32
CA ILE A 182 -19.55 -19.09 15.11
C ILE A 182 -18.58 -17.94 14.96
N TYR A 183 -18.49 -17.09 15.98
CA TYR A 183 -17.68 -15.89 15.91
C TYR A 183 -17.28 -15.32 17.28
N PRO A 184 -16.19 -14.54 17.35
CA PRO A 184 -15.74 -13.89 18.56
C PRO A 184 -16.82 -13.05 19.27
N GLY A 185 -17.02 -13.34 20.55
CA GLY A 185 -17.89 -12.56 21.43
C GLY A 185 -19.38 -12.98 21.44
N ARG A 186 -19.72 -14.07 20.74
CA ARG A 186 -21.02 -14.75 20.88
C ARG A 186 -21.18 -15.35 22.29
N LEU A 187 -22.42 -15.58 22.71
CA LEU A 187 -22.68 -16.46 23.86
C LEU A 187 -22.45 -17.93 23.45
N PRO A 188 -21.83 -18.74 24.32
CA PRO A 188 -21.56 -20.14 24.00
C PRO A 188 -22.86 -20.92 23.74
N VAL A 189 -22.83 -21.78 22.73
CA VAL A 189 -23.98 -22.59 22.28
C VAL A 189 -23.83 -24.00 22.83
N SER A 190 -24.77 -24.41 23.68
CA SER A 190 -24.69 -25.69 24.39
C SER A 190 -23.37 -25.85 25.15
N GLU A 191 -22.99 -24.80 25.87
CA GLU A 191 -21.79 -24.74 26.73
C GLU A 191 -20.50 -25.16 25.99
N ASP A 192 -20.49 -24.99 24.66
CA ASP A 192 -19.42 -25.37 23.74
C ASP A 192 -18.91 -26.80 23.95
N ILE A 193 -19.80 -27.73 24.31
CA ILE A 193 -19.45 -29.14 24.61
C ILE A 193 -18.77 -29.85 23.43
N HIS A 194 -19.13 -29.51 22.20
CA HIS A 194 -18.61 -30.19 20.99
C HIS A 194 -17.84 -29.28 20.04
N LYS A 195 -18.09 -27.97 20.11
CA LYS A 195 -17.50 -26.98 19.21
C LYS A 195 -17.45 -25.64 19.93
N ASP A 196 -16.33 -24.96 19.80
CA ASP A 196 -16.17 -23.57 20.22
C ASP A 196 -17.03 -22.69 19.31
N SER A 197 -18.06 -22.05 19.87
CA SER A 197 -19.01 -21.23 19.13
C SER A 197 -18.75 -19.73 19.29
N ASN A 198 -17.90 -19.34 20.23
CA ASN A 198 -17.58 -17.94 20.51
C ASN A 198 -16.10 -17.58 20.29
N CYS A 199 -15.33 -18.54 19.76
CA CYS A 199 -13.92 -18.45 19.38
C CYS A 199 -12.98 -17.98 20.51
N ASN A 200 -13.32 -18.29 21.76
CA ASN A 200 -12.47 -17.96 22.92
C ASN A 200 -11.40 -19.03 23.21
N GLY A 201 -11.46 -20.18 22.53
CA GLY A 201 -10.55 -21.32 22.68
C GLY A 201 -10.93 -22.32 23.77
N ILE A 202 -12.09 -22.17 24.41
CA ILE A 202 -12.59 -23.00 25.51
C ILE A 202 -13.80 -23.78 25.01
N PHE A 203 -13.65 -25.11 24.93
CA PHE A 203 -14.71 -26.00 24.49
C PHE A 203 -14.42 -27.43 24.97
N GLY A 204 -15.40 -28.32 24.89
CA GLY A 204 -15.28 -29.70 25.33
C GLY A 204 -15.69 -29.93 26.78
N THR A 205 -15.46 -31.14 27.26
CA THR A 205 -15.82 -31.58 28.61
C THR A 205 -14.60 -31.99 29.41
N ASN A 206 -14.63 -31.66 30.69
CA ASN A 206 -13.65 -32.12 31.66
C ASN A 206 -13.89 -33.63 31.91
N PRO A 207 -12.90 -34.51 31.63
CA PRO A 207 -13.08 -35.94 31.78
C PRO A 207 -13.21 -36.39 33.25
N ASP A 208 -12.74 -35.59 34.20
CA ASP A 208 -12.75 -35.93 35.62
C ASP A 208 -14.10 -35.59 36.29
N THR A 209 -14.72 -34.48 35.89
CA THR A 209 -15.99 -34.00 36.46
C THR A 209 -17.20 -34.31 35.57
N GLY A 210 -16.99 -34.46 34.26
CA GLY A 210 -18.03 -34.57 33.26
C GLY A 210 -18.69 -33.23 32.88
N GLU A 211 -18.26 -32.10 33.47
CA GLU A 211 -18.80 -30.77 33.18
C GLU A 211 -18.15 -30.16 31.93
N ALA A 212 -18.86 -29.26 31.25
CA ALA A 212 -18.31 -28.52 30.12
C ALA A 212 -17.26 -27.50 30.61
N TYR A 213 -16.13 -27.36 29.90
CA TYR A 213 -15.08 -26.41 30.28
C TYR A 213 -15.57 -24.96 30.27
N GLU A 214 -16.45 -24.61 29.34
CA GLU A 214 -17.02 -23.26 29.28
C GLU A 214 -17.85 -22.96 30.53
N THR A 215 -18.58 -23.95 31.07
CA THR A 215 -19.26 -23.80 32.35
C THR A 215 -18.27 -23.74 33.51
N GLU A 216 -17.32 -24.66 33.59
CA GLU A 216 -16.39 -24.74 34.71
C GLU A 216 -15.51 -23.48 34.83
N LEU A 217 -15.06 -22.93 33.71
CA LEU A 217 -14.09 -21.84 33.65
C LEU A 217 -14.71 -20.46 33.49
N CYS A 218 -15.85 -20.35 32.78
CA CYS A 218 -16.44 -19.06 32.45
C CYS A 218 -17.69 -18.74 33.30
N ASN A 219 -18.33 -19.74 33.93
CA ASN A 219 -19.50 -19.48 34.76
C ASN A 219 -19.17 -18.60 35.98
N GLY A 220 -20.04 -17.62 36.27
CA GLY A 220 -19.79 -16.62 37.30
C GLY A 220 -18.78 -15.52 36.91
N THR A 221 -18.12 -15.65 35.75
CA THR A 221 -17.33 -14.56 35.16
C THR A 221 -18.22 -13.67 34.27
N VAL A 222 -17.78 -12.45 34.00
CA VAL A 222 -18.49 -11.53 33.10
C VAL A 222 -17.64 -11.31 31.84
N SER A 223 -17.88 -12.14 30.83
CA SER A 223 -17.27 -11.97 29.50
C SER A 223 -17.75 -10.67 28.86
N ARG A 224 -16.82 -9.89 28.29
CA ARG A 224 -17.12 -8.63 27.60
C ARG A 224 -16.24 -8.48 26.36
N GLY A 225 -16.85 -8.05 25.26
CA GLY A 225 -16.12 -7.56 24.10
C GLY A 225 -15.62 -6.13 24.31
N VAL A 226 -14.57 -5.76 23.60
CA VAL A 226 -14.09 -4.38 23.49
C VAL A 226 -14.31 -3.92 22.05
N ILE A 227 -15.09 -2.85 21.88
CA ILE A 227 -15.31 -2.21 20.58
C ILE A 227 -14.71 -0.81 20.65
N TYR A 228 -13.84 -0.51 19.70
CA TYR A 228 -13.21 0.79 19.57
C TYR A 228 -13.74 1.51 18.31
N LEU A 229 -14.45 2.61 18.52
CA LEU A 229 -14.87 3.52 17.45
C LEU A 229 -13.88 4.68 17.41
N GLY A 230 -13.02 4.72 16.39
CA GLY A 230 -12.01 5.77 16.30
C GLY A 230 -11.55 6.09 14.90
N ASP A 231 -10.45 6.82 14.86
CA ASP A 231 -9.87 7.40 13.66
C ASP A 231 -8.52 6.74 13.34
N SER A 232 -7.71 7.42 12.53
CA SER A 232 -6.38 6.96 12.15
C SER A 232 -5.45 6.76 13.35
N VAL A 233 -5.62 7.51 14.46
CA VAL A 233 -4.76 7.36 15.64
C VAL A 233 -5.06 6.04 16.33
N GLY A 234 -6.34 5.75 16.56
CA GLY A 234 -6.75 4.52 17.21
C GLY A 234 -6.58 3.27 16.35
N ALA A 235 -6.62 3.42 15.02
CA ALA A 235 -6.20 2.37 14.09
C ALA A 235 -4.67 2.21 13.97
N HIS A 236 -3.90 2.97 14.76
CA HIS A 236 -2.44 2.98 14.74
C HIS A 236 -1.85 3.23 13.34
N PHE A 237 -2.37 4.25 12.65
CA PHE A 237 -1.82 4.64 11.35
C PHE A 237 -0.33 4.98 11.48
N HIS A 238 0.48 4.26 10.71
CA HIS A 238 1.93 4.35 10.77
C HIS A 238 2.53 4.27 9.37
N MET A 239 3.45 5.18 9.07
CA MET A 239 4.29 5.19 7.89
C MET A 239 5.74 4.98 8.32
N PRO A 240 6.36 3.82 8.02
CA PRO A 240 7.72 3.53 8.44
C PRO A 240 8.73 4.55 7.91
N GLU A 241 9.61 5.05 8.78
CA GLU A 241 10.70 5.97 8.40
C GLU A 241 11.57 5.40 7.28
N ALA A 242 11.80 4.08 7.30
CA ALA A 242 12.63 3.39 6.32
C ALA A 242 12.12 3.52 4.87
N TRP A 243 10.89 3.97 4.64
CA TRP A 243 10.36 4.25 3.30
C TRP A 243 10.79 5.61 2.75
N PHE A 244 11.16 6.55 3.63
CA PHE A 244 11.42 7.95 3.25
C PHE A 244 12.83 8.42 3.59
N ASN A 245 13.51 7.76 4.52
CA ASN A 245 14.88 8.09 4.90
C ASN A 245 15.89 7.46 3.91
N PRO A 246 16.60 8.25 3.08
CA PRO A 246 17.52 7.73 2.07
C PRO A 246 18.67 6.88 2.63
N ARG A 247 18.98 7.00 3.92
CA ARG A 247 20.02 6.19 4.58
C ARG A 247 19.53 4.79 4.96
N LEU A 248 18.22 4.61 5.08
CA LEU A 248 17.58 3.37 5.51
C LEU A 248 16.89 2.61 4.36
N ILE A 249 16.65 3.29 3.23
CA ILE A 249 16.02 2.69 2.05
C ILE A 249 16.86 1.51 1.54
N SER A 250 16.21 0.35 1.45
CA SER A 250 16.76 -0.87 0.87
C SER A 250 15.64 -1.70 0.25
N SER A 251 15.97 -2.63 -0.65
CA SER A 251 15.00 -3.56 -1.24
C SER A 251 14.18 -4.29 -0.18
N VAL A 252 14.84 -4.72 0.91
CA VAL A 252 14.22 -5.42 2.03
C VAL A 252 13.28 -4.51 2.83
N ALA A 253 13.70 -3.29 3.17
CA ALA A 253 12.87 -2.33 3.91
C ALA A 253 11.61 -1.91 3.14
N CYS A 254 11.71 -1.80 1.81
CA CYS A 254 10.58 -1.44 0.96
C CYS A 254 9.60 -2.61 0.78
N LEU A 255 10.12 -3.83 0.58
CA LEU A 255 9.29 -5.03 0.39
C LEU A 255 8.60 -5.50 1.68
N LEU A 256 9.27 -5.47 2.83
CA LEU A 256 8.67 -5.88 4.12
C LEU A 256 7.50 -4.97 4.52
N GLY A 257 7.61 -3.68 4.25
CA GLY A 257 6.54 -2.72 4.56
C GLY A 257 5.34 -2.80 3.59
N LEU A 258 5.60 -3.04 2.30
CA LEU A 258 4.54 -3.25 1.30
C LEU A 258 3.87 -4.62 1.45
N ALA A 259 4.58 -5.61 2.00
CA ALA A 259 4.06 -6.95 2.22
C ALA A 259 3.15 -7.03 3.45
N MET A 260 3.28 -6.22 4.50
CA MET A 260 2.39 -6.31 5.68
C MET A 260 0.89 -6.11 5.40
N PRO A 261 0.44 -5.25 4.46
CA PRO A 261 -0.96 -5.26 4.02
C PRO A 261 -1.32 -6.43 3.08
N LEU A 262 -0.36 -7.27 2.66
CA LEU A 262 -0.50 -8.33 1.65
C LEU A 262 0.01 -9.71 2.11
N SER A 263 0.52 -9.85 3.33
CA SER A 263 1.39 -10.94 3.77
C SER A 263 0.68 -12.26 4.00
N GLY A 264 -0.63 -12.33 3.80
CA GLY A 264 -1.36 -13.60 3.74
C GLY A 264 -1.77 -14.03 2.33
N ILE A 265 -1.53 -13.24 1.26
CA ILE A 265 -1.85 -13.66 -0.12
C ILE A 265 -0.72 -14.57 -0.61
N GLU A 266 -0.43 -15.62 0.14
CA GLU A 266 0.39 -16.73 -0.36
C GLU A 266 -0.54 -17.67 -1.13
N PRO A 267 -0.23 -18.06 -2.38
CA PRO A 267 -1.04 -19.04 -3.13
C PRO A 267 -1.16 -20.42 -2.43
N ARG A 268 -0.39 -20.65 -1.36
CA ARG A 268 -0.41 -21.90 -0.58
C ARG A 268 -1.66 -22.05 0.29
N THR A 269 -2.32 -20.96 0.69
CA THR A 269 -3.53 -21.03 1.54
C THR A 269 -4.76 -21.50 0.78
N LEU A 270 -4.85 -21.25 -0.54
CA LEU A 270 -5.91 -21.80 -1.39
C LEU A 270 -5.88 -23.35 -1.44
N ASN A 271 -4.68 -23.94 -1.52
CA ASN A 271 -4.51 -25.41 -1.57
C ASN A 271 -4.67 -26.11 -0.22
N SER A 272 -4.58 -25.40 0.91
CA SER A 272 -4.86 -25.97 2.23
C SER A 272 -6.35 -25.92 2.59
N VAL A 273 -7.08 -24.91 2.10
CA VAL A 273 -8.53 -24.77 2.32
C VAL A 273 -9.33 -25.79 1.50
N GLU A 274 -8.89 -26.13 0.27
CA GLU A 274 -9.50 -27.21 -0.53
C GLU A 274 -9.43 -28.60 0.15
N ARG A 275 -8.46 -28.82 1.04
CA ARG A 275 -8.35 -30.08 1.81
C ARG A 275 -9.26 -30.14 3.03
N GLN A 276 -9.74 -29.00 3.51
CA GLN A 276 -10.71 -28.94 4.62
C GLN A 276 -12.15 -29.02 4.11
N ALA A 277 -12.42 -28.65 2.86
CA ALA A 277 -13.74 -28.81 2.22
C ALA A 277 -14.04 -30.24 1.72
N THR A 278 -13.09 -31.18 1.82
CA THR A 278 -13.22 -32.57 1.36
C THR A 278 -13.16 -33.61 2.48
N LYS A 279 -13.42 -33.22 3.73
CA LYS A 279 -13.64 -34.17 4.84
C LYS A 279 -14.84 -33.80 5.68
#